data_AF-A0A7S0T155-F1
#
_entry.id   AF-A0A7S0T155-F1
#
_cell.length_a   1.000
_cell.length_b   1.000
_cell.length_c   1.000
_cell.angle_alpha   90.00
_cell.angle_beta   90.00
_cell.angle_gamma   90.00
#
_symmetry.space_group_name_H-M   'P 1'
#
loop_
_entity.id
_entity.type
_entity.pdbx_description
1 polymer ?
#
loop_
_entity_poly.entity_id
_entity_poly.type
_entity_poly.pdbx_seq_one_letter_code
_entity_poly.pdbx_strand_id
1 'polypeptide(L)'
;MPGKSWLPSSDRLRSRELGARDCRPRAFAAAVSRLRCDAATLSGDKTFVHRWAGGINCLALDESERRYLLAGTVDAVIAVYDTEQPTAMDPATGAALHE
;
A
#
# COMPACT_ATOMS: atom_id res chain seq x y z
N MET A 1 9.78 6.54 11.93
CA MET A 1 9.10 7.23 10.82
C MET A 1 9.96 7.04 9.58
N PRO A 2 9.55 6.27 8.56
CA PRO A 2 10.29 6.20 7.31
C PRO A 2 10.29 7.62 6.72
N GLY A 3 11.48 8.20 6.54
CA GLY A 3 11.64 9.59 6.13
C GLY A 3 11.04 9.85 4.76
N LYS A 4 10.60 11.09 4.52
CA LYS A 4 10.03 11.55 3.24
C LYS A 4 11.08 11.64 2.11
N SER A 5 11.94 10.62 1.97
CA SER A 5 13.09 10.57 1.06
C SER A 5 12.69 10.56 -0.42
N TRP A 6 11.44 10.21 -0.74
CA TRP A 6 10.93 10.21 -2.12
C TRP A 6 10.44 11.57 -2.60
N LEU A 7 10.31 12.57 -1.72
CA LEU A 7 9.90 13.91 -2.13
C LEU A 7 11.02 14.55 -2.97
N PRO A 8 10.69 15.16 -4.12
CA PRO A 8 11.67 15.95 -4.86
C PRO A 8 12.19 17.10 -4.00
N SER A 9 13.47 17.44 -4.13
CA SER A 9 14.03 18.60 -3.47
C SER A 9 13.33 19.90 -3.91
N SER A 10 13.32 20.90 -3.02
CA SER A 10 12.73 22.21 -3.29
C SER A 10 13.28 22.86 -4.57
N ASP A 11 14.55 22.66 -4.88
CA ASP A 11 15.19 23.18 -6.10
C ASP A 11 14.68 22.50 -7.37
N ARG A 12 14.39 21.19 -7.30
CA ARG A 12 13.79 20.44 -8.41
C ARG A 12 12.34 20.84 -8.66
N LEU A 13 11.58 21.10 -7.59
CA LEU A 13 10.22 21.63 -7.69
C LEU A 13 10.22 23.03 -8.31
N ARG A 14 11.09 23.93 -7.83
CA ARG A 14 11.25 25.28 -8.39
C ARG A 14 11.64 25.24 -9.87
N SER A 15 12.59 24.37 -10.24
CA SER A 15 12.98 24.18 -11.65
C SER A 15 11.84 23.69 -12.53
N ARG A 16 10.94 22.84 -11.99
CA ARG A 16 9.72 22.40 -12.68
C ARG A 16 8.72 23.55 -12.84
N GLU A 17 8.51 24.36 -11.80
CA GLU A 17 7.55 25.47 -11.79
C GLU A 17 7.95 26.61 -12.73
N LEU A 18 9.26 26.89 -12.82
CA LEU A 18 9.82 27.90 -13.72
C LEU A 18 9.99 27.39 -15.16
N GLY A 19 9.61 26.14 -15.45
CA GLY A 19 9.71 25.56 -16.79
C GLY A 19 11.14 25.44 -17.31
N ALA A 20 12.11 25.19 -16.42
CA ALA A 20 13.51 25.03 -16.80
C ALA A 20 13.65 23.95 -17.88
N ARG A 21 14.52 24.22 -18.87
CA ARG A 21 14.69 23.38 -20.07
C ARG A 21 15.02 21.91 -19.75
N ASP A 22 15.72 21.69 -18.63
CA ASP A 22 16.15 20.38 -18.13
C ASP A 22 15.10 19.67 -17.27
N CYS A 23 14.00 20.35 -16.91
CA CYS A 23 12.94 19.85 -16.03
C CYS A 23 11.62 19.68 -16.79
N ARG A 24 11.64 18.91 -17.89
CA ARG A 24 10.43 18.66 -18.69
C ARG A 24 9.37 17.90 -17.85
N PRO A 25 8.06 18.19 -18.03
CA PRO A 25 7.01 17.60 -17.21
C PRO A 25 7.03 16.07 -17.16
N ARG A 26 7.21 15.41 -18.32
CA ARG A 26 7.29 13.94 -18.40
C ARG A 26 8.53 13.37 -17.70
N ALA A 27 9.69 14.00 -17.88
CA ALA A 27 10.93 13.56 -17.26
C ALA A 27 10.88 13.72 -15.73
N PHE A 28 10.30 14.83 -15.26
CA PHE A 28 10.09 15.07 -13.83
C PHE A 28 9.11 14.05 -13.22
N ALA A 29 7.97 13.81 -13.87
CA ALA A 29 7.00 12.81 -13.40
C ALA A 29 7.61 11.40 -13.33
N ALA A 30 8.38 11.01 -14.34
CA ALA A 30 9.10 9.72 -14.34
C ALA A 30 10.13 9.65 -13.21
N ALA A 31 10.90 10.71 -12.96
CA ALA A 31 11.87 10.77 -11.87
C ALA A 31 11.20 10.67 -10.49
N VAL A 32 10.08 11.36 -10.27
CA VAL A 32 9.29 11.26 -9.02
C VAL A 32 8.74 9.84 -8.83
N SER A 33 8.20 9.24 -9.89
CA SER A 33 7.69 7.87 -9.85
C SER A 33 8.79 6.89 -9.45
N ARG A 34 9.99 7.07 -10.02
CA ARG A 34 11.15 6.23 -9.70
C ARG A 34 11.59 6.39 -8.25
N LEU A 35 11.71 7.62 -7.76
CA LEU A 35 12.03 7.89 -6.35
C LEU A 35 11.01 7.27 -5.38
N ARG A 36 9.72 7.25 -5.75
CA ARG A 36 8.68 6.59 -4.96
C ARG A 36 8.83 5.08 -4.93
N CYS A 37 9.16 4.47 -6.06
CA CYS A 37 9.45 3.03 -6.12
C CYS A 37 10.71 2.69 -5.30
N ASP A 38 11.76 3.49 -5.41
CA ASP A 38 13.02 3.26 -4.69
C ASP A 38 12.86 3.44 -3.16
N ALA A 39 11.96 4.34 -2.75
CA ALA A 39 11.62 4.54 -1.34
C ALA A 39 10.47 3.63 -0.84
N ALA A 40 9.88 2.83 -1.72
CA ALA A 40 8.85 1.88 -1.31
C ALA A 40 9.52 0.76 -0.51
N THR A 41 9.34 0.78 0.81
CA THR A 41 9.76 -0.31 1.68
C THR A 41 8.60 -1.27 1.88
N LEU A 42 8.87 -2.57 1.81
CA LEU A 42 7.91 -3.59 2.23
C LEU A 42 7.70 -3.46 3.74
N SER A 43 6.51 -3.06 4.18
CA SER A 43 6.15 -3.14 5.60
C SER A 43 5.99 -4.62 5.97
N GLY A 44 6.80 -5.07 6.94
CA GLY A 44 6.67 -6.41 7.52
C GLY A 44 5.67 -6.48 8.67
N ASP A 45 5.02 -5.37 9.00
CA ASP A 45 4.26 -5.20 10.25
C ASP A 45 2.81 -5.67 10.14
N LYS A 46 2.32 -5.93 8.91
CA LYS A 46 0.91 -6.26 8.67
C LYS A 46 0.75 -7.56 7.92
N THR A 47 0.42 -8.60 8.69
CA THR A 47 0.03 -9.90 8.17
C THR A 47 -1.49 -10.03 8.25
N PHE A 48 -2.15 -10.23 7.11
CA PHE A 48 -3.57 -10.56 7.05
C PHE A 48 -3.74 -12.06 7.30
N VAL A 49 -4.22 -12.42 8.48
CA VAL A 49 -4.41 -13.82 8.88
C VAL A 49 -5.89 -14.09 9.05
N HIS A 50 -6.38 -15.12 8.35
CA HIS A 50 -7.70 -15.68 8.61
C HIS A 50 -7.64 -17.19 8.42
N ARG A 51 -8.45 -17.90 9.20
CA ARG A 51 -8.48 -19.37 9.24
C ARG A 51 -9.37 -19.92 8.13
N TRP A 52 -9.00 -19.74 6.87
CA TRP A 52 -9.56 -20.53 5.76
C TRP A 52 -8.80 -21.86 5.63
N ALA A 53 -9.48 -22.90 5.15
CA ALA A 53 -8.90 -24.22 4.99
C ALA A 53 -8.19 -24.39 3.63
N GLY A 54 -8.59 -23.58 2.65
CA GLY A 54 -8.08 -23.59 1.29
C GLY A 54 -7.24 -22.35 0.93
N GLY A 55 -6.71 -22.35 -0.29
CA GLY A 55 -5.87 -21.28 -0.80
C GLY A 55 -6.65 -20.00 -1.16
N ILE A 56 -5.93 -18.89 -1.23
CA ILE A 56 -6.44 -17.64 -1.81
C ILE A 56 -6.39 -17.76 -3.33
N ASN A 57 -7.49 -17.47 -4.01
CA ASN A 57 -7.56 -17.50 -5.48
C ASN A 57 -7.65 -16.10 -6.10
N CYS A 58 -8.09 -15.09 -5.34
CA CYS A 58 -8.17 -13.70 -5.81
C CYS A 58 -7.96 -12.69 -4.67
N LEU A 59 -7.47 -11.51 -5.04
CA LEU A 59 -7.28 -10.36 -4.17
C LEU A 59 -7.76 -9.11 -4.90
N ALA A 60 -8.51 -8.25 -4.23
CA ALA A 60 -8.94 -6.95 -4.76
C ALA A 60 -8.82 -5.89 -3.68
N LEU A 61 -8.30 -4.72 -4.04
CA LEU A 61 -8.32 -3.54 -3.18
C LEU A 61 -9.50 -2.67 -3.60
N ASP A 62 -10.20 -2.12 -2.61
CA ASP A 62 -11.22 -1.10 -2.86
C ASP A 62 -10.61 0.07 -3.66
N GLU A 63 -11.27 0.44 -4.75
CA GLU A 63 -10.79 1.47 -5.66
C GLU A 63 -11.08 2.89 -5.15
N SER A 64 -12.07 3.03 -4.26
CA SER A 64 -12.55 4.31 -3.77
C SER A 64 -11.70 4.85 -2.62
N GLU A 65 -11.68 4.17 -1.48
CA GLU A 65 -10.95 4.57 -0.29
C GLU A 65 -9.58 3.91 -0.21
N ARG A 66 -9.33 2.85 -0.99
CA ARG A 66 -8.09 2.05 -0.97
C ARG A 66 -7.76 1.51 0.42
N ARG A 67 -8.81 1.31 1.21
CA ARG A 67 -8.74 0.91 2.61
C ARG A 67 -9.15 -0.52 2.84
N TYR A 68 -9.99 -1.09 1.98
CA TYR A 68 -10.47 -2.46 2.17
C TYR A 68 -9.79 -3.41 1.18
N LEU A 69 -9.17 -4.46 1.71
CA LEU A 69 -8.64 -5.59 0.94
C LEU A 69 -9.65 -6.73 1.01
N LEU A 70 -10.16 -7.14 -0.16
CA LEU A 70 -10.97 -8.33 -0.31
C LEU A 70 -10.08 -9.51 -0.73
N ALA A 71 -10.22 -10.64 -0.05
CA ALA A 71 -9.55 -11.88 -0.38
C ALA A 71 -10.58 -12.99 -0.60
N GLY A 72 -10.62 -13.54 -1.81
CA GLY A 72 -11.44 -14.71 -2.13
C GLY A 72 -10.65 -16.00 -1.95
N THR A 73 -11.31 -17.00 -1.38
CA THR A 73 -10.72 -18.33 -1.15
C THR A 73 -11.40 -19.38 -2.00
N VAL A 74 -10.74 -20.53 -2.16
CA VAL A 74 -11.33 -21.71 -2.82
C VAL A 74 -12.51 -22.30 -2.04
N ASP A 75 -12.63 -21.99 -0.74
CA ASP A 75 -13.69 -22.49 0.14
C ASP A 75 -15.01 -21.69 -0.02
N ALA A 76 -15.13 -20.90 -1.08
CA ALA A 76 -16.25 -19.98 -1.32
C ALA A 76 -16.46 -18.93 -0.22
N VAL A 77 -15.37 -18.53 0.46
CA VAL A 77 -15.36 -17.46 1.47
C VAL A 77 -14.70 -16.22 0.89
N ILE A 78 -15.26 -15.06 1.21
CA ILE A 78 -14.65 -13.76 0.95
C ILE A 78 -14.35 -13.13 2.31
N ALA A 79 -13.08 -12.85 2.59
CA ALA A 79 -12.67 -12.05 3.73
C ALA A 79 -12.47 -10.60 3.32
N VAL A 80 -12.83 -9.69 4.22
CA VAL A 80 -12.64 -8.25 4.05
C VAL A 80 -11.74 -7.76 5.17
N TYR A 81 -10.63 -7.14 4.80
CA TYR A 81 -9.65 -6.60 5.74
C TYR A 81 -9.56 -5.10 5.61
N ASP A 82 -9.56 -4.40 6.74
CA ASP A 82 -9.15 -2.99 6.79
C ASP A 82 -7.62 -2.92 6.71
N THR A 83 -7.08 -2.25 5.70
CA THR A 83 -5.63 -2.08 5.47
C THR A 83 -4.99 -1.04 6.38
N GLU A 84 -5.77 -0.22 7.07
CA GLU A 84 -5.26 0.76 8.04
C GLU A 84 -5.25 0.22 9.47
N GLN A 85 -6.21 -0.62 9.84
CA GLN A 85 -6.29 -1.19 11.19
C GLN A 85 -5.55 -2.53 11.31
N PRO A 86 -4.63 -2.73 12.27
CA PRO A 86 -4.04 -4.04 12.51
C PRO A 86 -5.14 -5.04 12.88
N THR A 87 -5.16 -6.22 12.26
CA THR A 87 -6.05 -7.29 12.69
C THR A 87 -5.56 -7.79 14.06
N ALA A 88 -6.33 -7.50 15.10
CA ALA A 88 -6.10 -8.08 16.41
C ALA A 88 -6.50 -9.55 16.36
N MET A 89 -5.63 -10.42 16.86
CA MET A 89 -5.89 -11.85 16.94
C MET A 89 -6.06 -12.22 18.40
N ASP A 90 -7.09 -12.99 18.71
CA ASP A 90 -7.19 -13.64 20.00
C ASP A 90 -6.03 -14.65 20.11
N PRO A 91 -5.10 -14.48 21.08
CA PRO A 91 -3.92 -15.34 21.21
C PRO A 91 -4.28 -16.79 21.59
N ALA A 92 -5.46 -17.05 22.14
CA ALA A 92 -5.89 -18.38 22.54
C ALA A 92 -6.57 -19.14 21.40
N THR A 93 -7.36 -18.46 20.57
CA THR A 93 -8.19 -19.10 19.53
C THR A 93 -7.65 -18.89 18.12
N GLY A 94 -6.80 -17.87 17.92
CA GLY A 94 -6.38 -17.43 16.59
C GLY A 94 -7.53 -16.87 15.76
N ALA A 95 -8.63 -16.46 16.39
CA ALA A 95 -9.74 -15.78 15.72
C ALA A 95 -9.41 -14.29 15.59
N ALA A 96 -9.84 -13.69 14.48
CA ALA A 96 -9.78 -12.24 14.31
C ALA A 96 -10.76 -11.59 15.30
N LEU A 97 -10.25 -10.69 16.14
CA LEU A 97 -11.05 -9.81 16.97
C LEU A 97 -11.48 -8.63 16.09
N HIS A 98 -12.79 -8.55 15.84
CA HIS A 98 -13.42 -7.38 15.27
C HIS A 98 -14.17 -6.68 16.40
N GLU A 99 -13.72 -5.50 16.81
CA GLU A 99 -14.50 -4.59 17.67
C GLU A 99 -15.51 -3.78 16.86
#